data_AF-A0A348FZC5-F1
#
_entry.id   AF-A0A348FZC5-F1
#
_cell.length_a   1.000
_cell.length_b   1.000
_cell.length_c   1.000
_cell.angle_alpha   90.00
_cell.angle_beta   90.00
_cell.angle_gamma   90.00
#
_symmetry.space_group_name_H-M   'P 1'
#
loop_
_entity.id
_entity.type
_entity.pdbx_description
1 polymer ?
#
loop_
_entity_poly.entity_id
_entity_poly.type
_entity_poly.pdbx_seq_one_letter_code
_entity_poly.pdbx_strand_id
1 'polypeptide(L)'
;MGGGVQVIARATQDGDGEGLLPTTRGPSGRKLGRKAERFLIHLVWDGLTRRDAAVLAELSDRQSFRLLADADFLAAYREAVKVRRRSEVARTVHRLAEIRDGKHPLAAVTAAKTLLHDAERLESEGQAAQAPGTPSAGYVIVVRERGPETPHLRATEAKPLIQLPAVHPDDGRTPSSADVQSDEGDD
;
A
#
# COMPACT_ATOMS: atom_id res chain seq x y z
N MET A 1 6.60 -23.09 -25.36
CA MET A 1 5.19 -22.65 -25.28
C MET A 1 5.17 -21.22 -24.78
N GLY A 2 4.99 -20.25 -25.68
CA GLY A 2 4.96 -18.82 -25.32
C GLY A 2 3.53 -18.39 -25.04
N GLY A 3 3.22 -18.06 -23.78
CA GLY A 3 1.92 -17.52 -23.39
C GLY A 3 1.75 -16.10 -23.91
N GLY A 4 0.88 -15.93 -24.91
CA GLY A 4 0.49 -14.62 -25.43
C GLY A 4 -0.36 -13.88 -24.39
N VAL A 5 0.16 -12.76 -23.89
CA VAL A 5 -0.62 -11.81 -23.08
C VAL A 5 -1.64 -11.16 -24.02
N GLN A 6 -2.92 -11.54 -23.91
CA GLN A 6 -4.00 -10.85 -24.60
C GLN A 6 -4.21 -9.48 -23.96
N VAL A 7 -3.74 -8.44 -24.63
CA VAL A 7 -4.03 -7.05 -24.28
C VAL A 7 -5.47 -6.77 -24.69
N ILE A 8 -6.39 -6.79 -23.73
CA ILE A 8 -7.77 -6.32 -23.94
C ILE A 8 -7.70 -4.79 -24.02
N ALA A 9 -7.62 -4.26 -25.24
CA ALA A 9 -7.75 -2.84 -25.50
C ALA A 9 -9.17 -2.40 -25.12
N ARG A 10 -9.32 -1.82 -23.92
CA ARG A 10 -10.53 -1.04 -23.59
C ARG A 10 -10.56 0.17 -24.52
N ALA A 11 -11.56 0.22 -25.38
CA ALA A 11 -11.88 1.40 -26.17
C ALA A 11 -12.06 2.58 -25.19
N THR A 12 -11.10 3.49 -25.19
CA THR A 12 -11.27 4.81 -24.59
C THR A 12 -12.33 5.52 -25.41
N GLN A 13 -13.52 5.62 -24.83
CA GLN A 13 -14.65 6.31 -25.44
C GLN A 13 -14.25 7.76 -25.69
N ASP A 14 -14.13 8.13 -26.95
CA ASP A 14 -13.92 9.50 -27.43
C ASP A 14 -15.17 10.34 -27.13
N GLY A 15 -15.34 10.71 -25.88
CA GLY A 15 -16.21 11.79 -25.45
C GLY A 15 -15.34 12.84 -24.79
N ASP A 16 -15.68 14.10 -24.99
CA ASP A 16 -14.94 15.32 -24.58
C ASP A 16 -14.88 15.52 -23.05
N GLY A 17 -14.56 14.44 -22.31
CA GLY A 17 -14.50 14.35 -20.86
C GLY A 17 -13.26 15.01 -20.29
N GLU A 18 -13.12 16.32 -20.49
CA GLU A 18 -12.14 17.19 -19.82
C GLU A 18 -12.29 17.22 -18.26
N GLY A 19 -13.16 16.40 -17.67
CA GLY A 19 -13.65 16.62 -16.30
C GLY A 19 -13.01 15.82 -15.16
N LEU A 20 -12.17 14.80 -15.41
CA LEU A 20 -11.76 13.90 -14.30
C LEU A 20 -10.29 13.50 -14.28
N LEU A 21 -9.50 13.91 -15.26
CA LEU A 21 -8.06 13.68 -15.18
C LEU A 21 -7.41 14.82 -14.37
N PRO A 22 -6.54 14.49 -13.40
CA PRO A 22 -5.77 15.48 -12.65
C PRO A 22 -5.07 16.41 -13.63
N THR A 23 -5.07 17.71 -13.34
CA THR A 23 -4.57 18.75 -14.25
C THR A 23 -3.24 18.33 -14.86
N THR A 24 -3.19 18.09 -16.16
CA THR A 24 -2.02 17.59 -16.89
C THR A 24 -0.93 18.66 -17.10
N ARG A 25 -0.96 19.72 -16.28
CA ARG A 25 0.02 20.81 -16.31
C ARG A 25 1.03 20.60 -15.19
N GLY A 26 2.30 20.53 -15.56
CA GLY A 26 3.40 20.52 -14.60
C GLY A 26 3.67 21.92 -14.01
N PRO A 27 4.65 22.05 -13.09
CA PRO A 27 5.10 23.32 -12.53
C PRO A 27 5.51 24.35 -13.59
N SER A 28 5.97 23.92 -14.78
CA SER A 28 6.27 24.85 -15.87
C SER A 28 5.02 25.40 -16.58
N GLY A 29 3.83 24.94 -16.21
CA GLY A 29 2.57 25.25 -16.89
C GLY A 29 2.39 24.54 -18.24
N ARG A 30 3.40 23.80 -18.71
CA ARG A 30 3.33 23.02 -19.95
C ARG A 30 2.39 21.82 -19.78
N LYS A 31 1.54 21.62 -20.79
CA LYS A 31 0.69 20.43 -20.88
C LYS A 31 1.55 19.21 -21.25
N LEU A 32 1.29 18.08 -20.60
CA LEU A 32 1.85 16.80 -21.03
C LEU A 32 1.34 16.44 -22.43
N GLY A 33 2.20 15.80 -23.24
CA GLY A 33 1.78 15.25 -24.53
C GLY A 33 0.84 14.06 -24.35
N ARG A 34 -0.02 13.80 -25.34
CA ARG A 34 -1.04 12.72 -25.30
C ARG A 34 -0.49 11.35 -24.90
N LYS A 35 0.70 10.97 -25.39
CA LYS A 35 1.35 9.69 -25.04
C LYS A 35 1.80 9.65 -23.57
N ALA A 36 2.32 10.77 -23.05
CA ALA A 36 2.70 10.87 -21.65
C ALA A 36 1.47 10.81 -20.74
N GLU A 37 0.36 11.44 -21.13
CA GLU A 37 -0.90 11.36 -20.41
C GLU A 37 -1.47 9.93 -20.38
N ARG A 38 -1.52 9.23 -21.52
CA ARG A 38 -1.92 7.80 -21.55
C ARG A 38 -1.02 6.93 -20.67
N PHE A 39 0.29 7.17 -20.72
CA PHE A 39 1.26 6.47 -19.87
C PHE A 39 1.00 6.71 -18.39
N LEU A 40 0.71 7.95 -18.00
CA LEU A 40 0.36 8.32 -16.64
C LEU A 40 -0.90 7.61 -16.16
N ILE A 41 -1.94 7.57 -17.00
CA ILE A 41 -3.21 6.90 -16.68
C ILE A 41 -2.97 5.42 -16.36
N HIS A 42 -2.26 4.70 -17.23
CA HIS A 42 -1.97 3.28 -17.05
C HIS A 42 -1.10 2.99 -15.81
N LEU A 43 -0.14 3.87 -15.50
CA LEU A 43 0.66 3.75 -14.27
C LEU A 43 -0.18 3.92 -13.00
N VAL A 44 -1.06 4.93 -12.97
CA VAL A 44 -1.74 5.33 -11.73
C VAL A 44 -3.03 4.55 -11.52
N TRP A 45 -3.89 4.48 -12.53
CA TRP A 45 -5.24 3.95 -12.41
C TRP A 45 -5.30 2.44 -12.63
N ASP A 46 -4.53 1.93 -13.59
CA ASP A 46 -4.47 0.49 -13.86
C ASP A 46 -3.39 -0.22 -13.01
N GLY A 47 -2.48 0.54 -12.40
CA GLY A 47 -1.41 -0.01 -11.56
C GLY A 47 -0.40 -0.87 -12.32
N LEU A 48 -0.25 -0.63 -13.62
CA LEU A 48 0.64 -1.42 -14.47
C LEU A 48 2.11 -1.11 -14.21
N THR A 49 2.98 -2.07 -14.54
CA THR A 49 4.43 -1.82 -14.49
C THR A 49 4.81 -0.75 -15.53
N ARG A 50 5.93 -0.06 -15.30
CA ARG A 50 6.48 0.93 -16.24
C ARG A 50 6.56 0.39 -17.68
N ARG A 51 6.99 -0.86 -17.84
CA ARG A 51 7.17 -1.47 -19.16
C ARG A 51 5.84 -1.69 -19.85
N ASP A 52 4.85 -2.24 -19.15
CA ASP A 52 3.54 -2.54 -19.73
C ASP A 52 2.75 -1.26 -20.04
N ALA A 53 2.79 -0.28 -19.12
CA ALA A 53 2.20 1.02 -19.35
C ALA A 53 2.84 1.73 -20.56
N ALA A 54 4.16 1.60 -20.76
CA ALA A 54 4.85 2.19 -21.90
C ALA A 54 4.42 1.54 -23.22
N VAL A 55 4.21 0.21 -23.23
CA VAL A 55 3.68 -0.51 -24.40
C VAL A 55 2.29 0.00 -24.76
N LEU A 56 1.37 0.13 -23.79
CA LEU A 56 0.01 0.62 -24.04
C LEU A 56 -0.05 2.09 -24.46
N ALA A 57 0.91 2.90 -24.01
CA ALA A 57 1.05 4.30 -24.37
C ALA A 57 1.86 4.53 -25.66
N GLU A 58 2.29 3.46 -26.34
CA GLU A 58 3.12 3.51 -27.54
C GLU A 58 4.42 4.32 -27.35
N LEU A 59 5.07 4.11 -26.21
CA LEU A 59 6.36 4.70 -25.85
C LEU A 59 7.45 3.64 -25.90
N SER A 60 8.62 4.01 -26.41
CA SER A 60 9.81 3.19 -26.22
C SER A 60 10.25 3.18 -24.76
N ASP A 61 10.98 2.12 -24.36
CA ASP A 61 11.48 2.00 -22.99
C ASP A 61 12.39 3.17 -22.58
N ARG A 62 13.18 3.70 -23.52
CA ARG A 62 14.02 4.88 -23.31
C ARG A 62 13.19 6.15 -23.10
N GLN A 63 12.08 6.32 -23.83
CA GLN A 63 11.19 7.46 -23.66
C GLN A 63 10.46 7.41 -22.32
N SER A 64 10.01 6.23 -21.88
CA SER A 64 9.35 6.10 -20.57
C SER A 64 10.31 6.40 -19.42
N PHE A 65 11.59 6.00 -19.51
CA PHE A 65 12.62 6.42 -18.57
C PHE A 65 12.80 7.94 -18.55
N ARG A 66 12.90 8.58 -19.73
CA ARG A 66 13.06 10.03 -19.83
C ARG A 66 11.87 10.79 -19.27
N LEU A 67 10.65 10.30 -19.49
CA LEU A 67 9.42 10.89 -18.92
C LEU A 67 9.41 10.81 -17.39
N LEU A 68 9.82 9.69 -16.81
CA LEU A 68 9.88 9.57 -15.34
C LEU A 68 10.96 10.46 -14.71
N ALA A 69 11.94 10.91 -15.48
CA ALA A 69 12.93 11.90 -15.05
C ALA A 69 12.46 13.35 -15.25
N ASP A 70 11.37 13.57 -16.00
CA ASP A 70 10.85 14.91 -16.26
C ASP A 70 10.08 15.44 -15.04
N ALA A 71 10.44 16.65 -14.59
CA ALA A 71 9.85 17.28 -13.42
C ALA A 71 8.34 17.56 -13.63
N ASP A 72 7.94 17.91 -14.86
CA ASP A 72 6.54 18.17 -15.18
C ASP A 72 5.69 16.91 -15.10
N PHE A 73 6.21 15.80 -15.64
CA PHE A 73 5.55 14.50 -15.53
C PHE A 73 5.46 14.00 -14.08
N LEU A 74 6.55 14.13 -13.31
CA LEU A 74 6.55 13.72 -11.89
C LEU A 74 5.56 14.51 -11.04
N ALA A 75 5.41 15.81 -11.31
CA ALA A 75 4.40 16.63 -10.64
C ALA A 75 2.99 16.12 -10.92
N ALA A 76 2.67 15.90 -12.21
CA ALA A 76 1.38 15.33 -12.61
C ALA A 76 1.14 13.93 -12.02
N TYR A 77 2.18 13.09 -11.97
CA TYR A 77 2.11 11.76 -11.36
C TYR A 77 1.77 11.81 -9.87
N ARG A 78 2.44 12.68 -9.11
CA ARG A 78 2.17 12.85 -7.68
C ARG A 78 0.76 13.37 -7.44
N GLU A 79 0.28 14.29 -8.26
CA GLU A 79 -1.09 14.81 -8.22
C GLU A 79 -2.10 13.68 -8.49
N ALA A 80 -1.89 12.92 -9.58
CA ALA A 80 -2.72 11.78 -9.93
C ALA A 80 -2.80 10.72 -8.83
N VAL A 81 -1.68 10.41 -8.17
CA VAL A 81 -1.67 9.50 -7.02
C VAL A 81 -2.46 10.08 -5.85
N LYS A 82 -2.40 11.39 -5.58
CA LYS A 82 -3.23 12.03 -4.54
C LYS A 82 -4.71 11.93 -4.87
N VAL A 83 -5.11 12.21 -6.11
CA VAL A 83 -6.50 12.10 -6.57
C VAL A 83 -6.98 10.65 -6.46
N ARG A 84 -6.18 9.69 -6.92
CA ARG A 84 -6.49 8.27 -6.78
C ARG A 84 -6.70 7.90 -5.32
N ARG A 85 -5.78 8.27 -4.41
CA ARG A 85 -5.92 8.03 -2.97
C ARG A 85 -7.20 8.64 -2.41
N ARG A 86 -7.52 9.90 -2.75
CA ARG A 86 -8.79 10.55 -2.33
C ARG A 86 -10.02 9.79 -2.84
N SER A 87 -10.00 9.34 -4.09
CA SER A 87 -11.10 8.55 -4.67
C SER A 87 -11.24 7.16 -4.02
N GLU A 88 -10.13 6.54 -3.64
CA GLU A 88 -10.09 5.26 -2.93
C GLU A 88 -10.57 5.38 -1.49
N VAL A 89 -10.30 6.52 -0.83
CA VAL A 89 -10.85 6.83 0.51
C VAL A 89 -12.37 6.84 0.44
N ALA A 90 -12.98 7.50 -0.54
CA ALA A 90 -14.44 7.52 -0.68
C ALA A 90 -15.03 6.11 -0.84
N ARG A 91 -14.42 5.27 -1.70
CA ARG A 91 -14.84 3.86 -1.86
C ARG A 91 -14.66 3.05 -0.58
N THR A 92 -13.55 3.27 0.13
CA THR A 92 -13.27 2.59 1.40
C THR A 92 -14.28 2.98 2.47
N VAL A 93 -14.63 4.27 2.57
CA VAL A 93 -15.65 4.79 3.50
C VAL A 93 -17.01 4.16 3.21
N HIS A 94 -17.43 4.11 1.94
CA HIS A 94 -18.68 3.42 1.56
C HIS A 94 -18.67 1.95 1.97
N ARG A 95 -17.57 1.23 1.68
CA ARG A 95 -17.45 -0.18 2.07
C ARG A 95 -17.44 -0.37 3.60
N LEU A 96 -16.81 0.52 4.35
CA LEU A 96 -16.84 0.49 5.81
C LEU A 96 -18.25 0.75 6.36
N ALA A 97 -19.03 1.66 5.75
CA ALA A 97 -20.42 1.86 6.10
C ALA A 97 -21.27 0.61 5.84
N GLU A 98 -21.07 -0.06 4.71
CA GLU A 98 -21.73 -1.35 4.42
C GLU A 98 -21.34 -2.45 5.44
N ILE A 99 -20.06 -2.53 5.84
CA ILE A 99 -19.60 -3.49 6.85
C ILE A 99 -20.20 -3.17 8.23
N ARG A 100 -20.29 -1.89 8.58
CA ARG A 100 -20.93 -1.40 9.81
C ARG A 100 -22.39 -1.84 9.89
N ASP A 101 -23.12 -1.73 8.78
CA ASP A 101 -24.54 -2.06 8.72
C ASP A 101 -24.79 -3.56 8.42
N GLY A 102 -23.71 -4.35 8.32
CA GLY A 102 -23.72 -5.78 8.05
C GLY A 102 -24.04 -6.66 9.27
N LYS A 103 -24.15 -7.98 9.03
CA LYS A 103 -24.58 -8.97 10.03
C LYS A 103 -23.50 -9.38 11.04
N HIS A 104 -22.23 -9.07 10.79
CA HIS A 104 -21.12 -9.52 11.64
C HIS A 104 -20.77 -8.47 12.71
N PRO A 105 -21.11 -8.69 13.99
CA PRO A 105 -21.03 -7.66 15.03
C PRO A 105 -19.59 -7.18 15.29
N LEU A 106 -18.60 -8.08 15.24
CA LEU A 106 -17.20 -7.71 15.44
C LEU A 106 -16.65 -6.87 14.28
N ALA A 107 -17.02 -7.19 13.04
CA ALA A 107 -16.63 -6.41 11.88
C ALA A 107 -17.32 -5.04 11.89
N ALA A 108 -18.58 -4.99 12.30
CA ALA A 108 -19.35 -3.76 12.42
C ALA A 108 -18.77 -2.79 13.46
N VAL A 109 -18.41 -3.28 14.64
CA VAL A 109 -17.75 -2.47 15.70
C VAL A 109 -16.41 -1.94 15.21
N THR A 110 -15.63 -2.77 14.52
CA THR A 110 -14.32 -2.36 13.98
C THR A 110 -14.50 -1.28 12.92
N ALA A 111 -15.42 -1.46 11.97
CA ALA A 111 -15.71 -0.47 10.94
C ALA A 111 -16.24 0.85 11.53
N ALA A 112 -17.11 0.79 12.54
CA ALA A 112 -17.58 1.97 13.25
C ALA A 112 -16.43 2.74 13.94
N LYS A 113 -15.52 2.03 14.61
CA LYS A 113 -14.34 2.64 15.25
C LYS A 113 -13.43 3.31 14.23
N THR A 114 -13.18 2.66 13.09
CA THR A 114 -12.35 3.24 12.02
C THR A 114 -12.99 4.50 11.44
N LEU A 115 -14.30 4.49 11.18
CA LEU A 115 -15.03 5.66 10.69
C LEU A 115 -14.99 6.84 11.68
N LEU A 116 -15.12 6.57 12.98
CA LEU A 116 -15.03 7.59 14.03
C LEU A 116 -13.62 8.19 14.10
N HIS A 117 -12.58 7.36 14.13
CA HIS A 117 -11.19 7.81 14.16
C HIS A 117 -10.83 8.66 12.92
N ASP A 118 -11.31 8.26 11.73
CA ASP A 118 -11.11 9.04 10.51
C ASP A 118 -11.85 10.39 10.54
N ALA A 119 -13.05 10.43 11.13
CA ALA A 119 -13.79 11.69 11.31
C ALA A 119 -13.08 12.63 12.29
N GLU A 120 -12.63 12.13 13.44
CA GLU A 120 -11.86 12.91 14.43
C GLU A 120 -10.57 13.48 13.84
N ARG A 121 -9.89 12.69 12.99
CA ARG A 121 -8.68 13.12 12.28
C ARG A 121 -8.98 14.23 11.28
N LEU A 122 -10.07 14.12 10.50
CA LEU A 122 -10.48 15.15 9.54
C LEU A 122 -10.90 16.45 10.25
N GLU A 123 -11.56 16.37 11.41
CA GLU A 123 -11.91 17.55 12.22
C GLU A 123 -10.67 18.22 12.80
N SER A 124 -9.70 17.43 13.28
CA SER A 124 -8.43 17.93 13.82
C SER A 124 -7.52 18.56 12.73
N GLU A 125 -7.52 17.99 11.52
CA GLU A 125 -6.80 18.53 10.36
C GLU A 125 -7.53 19.74 9.73
N GLY A 126 -8.81 19.97 10.08
CA GLY A 126 -9.65 21.06 9.56
C GLY A 126 -9.32 22.47 10.07
N GLN A 127 -8.47 22.62 11.08
CA GLN A 127 -8.04 23.92 11.62
C GLN A 127 -6.61 24.32 11.24
N ALA A 128 -5.82 23.45 10.62
CA ALA A 128 -4.48 23.76 10.15
C ALA A 128 -4.41 23.60 8.63
N ALA A 129 -4.18 24.71 7.93
CA ALA A 129 -3.98 24.74 6.49
C ALA A 129 -3.06 23.60 6.02
N GLN A 130 -3.64 22.71 5.20
CA GLN A 130 -3.01 21.75 4.30
C GLN A 130 -1.47 21.63 4.39
N ALA A 131 -0.96 20.88 5.37
CA ALA A 131 0.38 20.32 5.31
C ALA A 131 0.29 18.88 4.75
N PRO A 132 0.90 18.57 3.60
CA PRO A 132 0.88 17.22 3.05
C PRO A 132 1.91 16.37 3.82
N GLY A 133 1.47 15.53 4.78
CA GLY A 133 2.47 14.91 5.66
C GLY A 133 2.20 13.57 6.36
N THR A 134 0.96 13.14 6.59
CA THR A 134 0.73 11.91 7.37
C THR A 134 0.30 10.75 6.46
N PRO A 135 1.19 9.77 6.15
CA PRO A 135 0.78 8.54 5.51
C PRO A 135 -0.12 7.73 6.46
N SER A 136 -1.42 7.70 6.18
CA SER A 136 -2.35 6.80 6.86
C SER A 136 -2.10 5.37 6.38
N ALA A 137 -1.78 4.46 7.29
CA ALA A 137 -1.72 3.04 6.99
C ALA A 137 -3.12 2.55 6.58
N GLY A 138 -3.21 1.82 5.46
CA GLY A 138 -4.47 1.20 5.04
C GLY A 138 -4.81 0.01 5.94
N TYR A 139 -6.09 -0.19 6.23
CA TYR A 139 -6.57 -1.31 7.05
C TYR A 139 -7.10 -2.45 6.17
N VAL A 140 -6.76 -3.69 6.52
CA VAL A 140 -7.32 -4.90 5.90
C VAL A 140 -8.20 -5.61 6.91
N ILE A 141 -9.53 -5.56 6.73
CA ILE A 141 -10.48 -6.33 7.52
C ILE A 141 -10.70 -7.68 6.83
N VAL A 142 -10.10 -8.74 7.38
CA VAL A 142 -10.33 -10.11 6.90
C VAL A 142 -11.55 -10.68 7.64
N VAL A 143 -12.69 -10.72 6.97
CA VAL A 143 -13.87 -11.46 7.45
C VAL A 143 -13.66 -12.93 7.09
N ARG A 144 -13.30 -13.75 8.09
CA ARG A 144 -13.31 -15.21 7.92
C ARG A 144 -14.70 -15.72 8.27
N GLU A 145 -15.39 -16.30 7.30
CA GLU A 145 -16.56 -17.11 7.57
C GLU A 145 -16.08 -18.32 8.39
N ARG A 146 -16.61 -18.49 9.61
CA ARG A 146 -16.46 -19.77 10.32
C ARG A 146 -17.12 -20.82 9.43
N GLY A 147 -16.33 -21.74 8.89
CA GLY A 147 -16.85 -22.98 8.33
C GLY A 147 -17.70 -23.72 9.38
N PRO A 148 -18.59 -24.63 8.94
CA PRO A 148 -19.50 -25.33 9.84
C PRO A 148 -18.71 -25.97 10.98
N GLU A 149 -19.03 -25.57 12.21
CA GLU A 149 -18.45 -26.15 13.42
C GLU A 149 -18.74 -27.65 13.39
N THR A 150 -17.70 -28.45 13.17
CA THR A 150 -17.79 -29.89 13.36
C THR A 150 -18.09 -30.14 14.83
N PRO A 151 -19.18 -30.87 15.16
CA PRO A 151 -19.54 -31.14 16.54
C PRO A 151 -18.50 -32.07 17.16
N HIS A 152 -17.97 -31.63 18.31
CA HIS A 152 -17.30 -32.37 19.37
C HIS A 152 -16.82 -33.80 19.04
N LEU A 153 -15.52 -33.95 18.74
CA LEU A 153 -14.82 -35.19 19.05
C LEU A 153 -14.16 -35.05 20.43
N ARG A 154 -14.51 -36.02 21.26
CA ARG A 154 -14.23 -36.20 22.69
C ARG A 154 -12.82 -35.83 23.12
N ALA A 155 -12.74 -35.34 24.36
CA ALA A 155 -11.53 -35.35 25.17
C ALA A 155 -10.87 -36.75 25.11
N THR A 156 -9.76 -36.85 24.38
CA THR A 156 -8.75 -37.86 24.63
C THR A 156 -7.61 -37.18 25.38
N GLU A 157 -7.24 -37.85 26.46
CA GLU A 157 -6.24 -37.52 27.45
C GLU A 157 -5.00 -36.82 26.88
N ALA A 158 -4.66 -35.67 27.47
CA ALA A 158 -3.41 -34.98 27.22
C ALA A 158 -2.24 -35.86 27.69
N LYS A 159 -1.52 -36.45 26.73
CA LYS A 159 -0.20 -37.03 26.96
C LYS A 159 0.82 -35.88 26.84
N PRO A 160 1.46 -35.42 27.93
CA PRO A 160 2.45 -34.36 27.82
C PRO A 160 3.70 -34.90 27.12
N LEU A 161 3.94 -34.48 25.88
CA LEU A 161 5.21 -34.68 25.19
C LEU A 161 6.06 -33.42 25.37
N ILE A 162 6.54 -33.21 26.59
CA ILE A 162 7.65 -32.29 26.85
C ILE A 162 8.80 -33.15 27.35
N GLN A 163 9.63 -33.62 26.42
CA GLN A 163 11.01 -34.00 26.75
C GLN A 163 11.83 -32.71 26.67
N LEU A 164 12.04 -32.09 27.83
CA LEU A 164 13.08 -31.07 27.98
C LEU A 164 14.43 -31.77 27.77
N PRO A 165 15.33 -31.22 26.93
CA PRO A 165 16.70 -31.70 26.91
C PRO A 165 17.30 -31.49 28.30
N ALA A 166 17.98 -32.52 28.81
CA ALA A 166 18.71 -32.46 30.07
C ALA A 166 19.68 -31.27 30.03
N VAL A 167 19.41 -30.28 30.87
CA VAL A 167 20.36 -29.21 31.18
C VAL A 167 21.52 -29.89 31.90
N HIS A 168 22.63 -30.05 31.20
CA HIS A 168 23.88 -30.51 31.76
C HIS A 168 24.39 -29.41 32.70
N PRO A 169 24.55 -29.67 34.01
CA PRO A 169 25.20 -28.73 34.89
C PRO A 169 26.71 -28.71 34.60
N ASP A 170 27.22 -27.50 34.46
CA ASP A 170 28.49 -27.06 35.06
C ASP A 170 29.79 -27.70 34.54
N ASP A 171 30.44 -27.02 33.59
CA ASP A 171 31.90 -26.99 33.52
C ASP A 171 32.35 -25.53 33.71
N GLY A 172 32.58 -25.17 34.97
CA GLY A 172 33.09 -23.90 35.44
C GLY A 172 34.41 -23.49 34.77
N ARG A 173 34.33 -22.83 33.62
CA ARG A 173 35.45 -22.13 32.99
C ARG A 173 35.37 -20.65 33.34
N THR A 174 36.04 -20.29 34.44
CA THR A 174 36.31 -18.91 34.81
C THR A 174 37.01 -18.17 33.67
N PRO A 175 36.55 -16.97 33.25
CA PRO A 175 37.31 -16.14 32.34
C PRO A 175 38.59 -15.67 33.03
N SER A 176 39.72 -16.17 32.53
CA SER A 176 41.06 -15.71 32.88
C SER A 176 41.22 -14.26 32.49
N SER A 177 41.50 -13.43 33.49
CA SER A 177 41.98 -12.06 33.40
C SER A 177 43.35 -11.99 32.71
N ALA A 178 43.38 -11.49 31.48
CA ALA A 178 44.52 -10.95 30.72
C ALA A 178 43.91 -10.49 29.37
N ASP A 179 44.07 -9.30 28.82
CA ASP A 179 45.07 -8.26 29.00
C ASP A 179 44.41 -6.89 28.80
N VAL A 180 44.71 -6.00 29.73
CA VAL A 180 44.58 -4.55 29.56
C VAL A 180 45.87 -4.11 28.88
N GLN A 181 45.80 -3.77 27.59
CA GLN A 181 46.81 -2.92 26.96
C GLN A 181 46.13 -1.62 26.55
N SER A 182 46.28 -0.65 27.46
CA SER A 182 46.25 0.77 27.15
C SER A 182 47.36 1.03 26.13
N ASP A 183 47.01 1.58 24.98
CA ASP A 183 47.96 2.29 24.12
C ASP A 183 47.57 3.76 24.19
N GLU A 184 48.29 4.47 25.07
CA GLU A 184 48.37 5.91 25.13
C GLU A 184 49.42 6.38 24.11
N GLY A 185 49.13 7.50 23.45
CA GLY A 185 50.11 8.33 22.76
C GLY A 185 49.76 8.55 21.30
N ASP A 186 50.00 9.71 20.71
CA ASP A 186 50.38 11.04 21.20
C ASP A 186 50.23 11.95 19.95
N ASP A 187 50.08 13.25 20.19
CA ASP A 187 50.22 14.41 19.28
C ASP A 187 50.21 14.26 17.74
#